data_AF-A0AAF3J7F2-F1
#
_entry.id   AF-A0AAF3J7F2-F1
#
_cell.length_a   1.000
_cell.length_b   1.000
_cell.length_c   1.000
_cell.angle_alpha   90.00
_cell.angle_beta   90.00
_cell.angle_gamma   90.00
#
_symmetry.space_group_name_H-M   'P 1'
#
loop_
_entity.id
_entity.type
_entity.pdbx_description
1 polymer ?
#
loop_
_entity_poly.entity_id
_entity_poly.type
_entity_poly.pdbx_seq_one_letter_code
_entity_poly.pdbx_strand_id
1 'polypeptide(L)'
;MLMDVENVLDERIDPYELERFRDDYERGIKTGAPTVAATFCYAHGLIKSTKQDVNEGIRLLEDLLRKEPDEMPKRDYVYYLAIANARLKDYDRALAYLDVLLAVETHNRQARELKEIIEKKMKRALEGLLGAAVIGGGAVLVGGLLAAVFAAARR
;
A
#
# COMPACT_ATOMS: atom_id res chain seq x y z
N MET A 1 -6.87 8.23 -19.52
CA MET A 1 -5.52 8.61 -19.08
C MET A 1 -4.89 7.38 -18.47
N LEU A 2 -3.82 6.86 -19.08
CA LEU A 2 -3.02 5.78 -18.50
C LEU A 2 -2.39 6.36 -17.22
N MET A 3 -2.67 5.78 -16.06
CA MET A 3 -1.82 6.04 -14.89
C MET A 3 -0.41 5.60 -15.28
N ASP A 4 0.55 6.52 -15.28
CA ASP A 4 1.97 6.18 -15.38
C ASP A 4 2.36 5.46 -14.09
N VAL A 5 2.21 4.13 -14.10
CA VAL A 5 2.51 3.27 -12.96
C VAL A 5 3.97 3.46 -12.51
N GLU A 6 4.87 3.86 -13.41
CA GLU A 6 6.26 4.19 -13.09
C GLU A 6 6.39 5.30 -12.03
N ASN A 7 5.48 6.28 -12.03
CA ASN A 7 5.53 7.45 -11.15
C ASN A 7 4.58 7.33 -9.95
N VAL A 8 3.77 6.28 -9.86
CA VAL A 8 2.73 6.12 -8.81
C VAL A 8 3.32 6.12 -7.39
N LEU A 9 4.56 5.64 -7.24
CA LEU A 9 5.26 5.60 -5.95
C LEU A 9 5.84 6.95 -5.54
N ASP A 10 5.98 7.87 -6.49
CA ASP A 10 6.64 9.17 -6.31
C ASP A 10 5.64 10.34 -6.33
N GLU A 11 4.38 10.07 -6.69
CA GLU A 11 3.26 11.02 -6.69
C GLU A 11 3.08 11.70 -5.33
N ARG A 12 2.79 13.01 -5.34
CA ARG A 12 2.54 13.82 -4.14
C ARG A 12 1.15 14.44 -4.22
N ILE A 13 0.50 14.54 -3.07
CA ILE A 13 -0.77 15.26 -2.93
C ILE A 13 -0.49 16.73 -2.69
N ASP A 14 -1.37 17.59 -3.22
CA ASP A 14 -1.38 19.00 -2.89
C ASP A 14 -1.77 19.20 -1.40
N PRO A 15 -1.04 20.02 -0.62
CA PRO A 15 -1.34 20.21 0.80
C PRO A 15 -2.75 20.73 1.08
N TYR A 16 -3.30 21.59 0.21
CA TYR A 16 -4.66 22.11 0.38
C TYR A 16 -5.70 21.03 0.11
N GLU A 17 -5.45 20.14 -0.87
CA GLU A 17 -6.31 18.99 -1.11
C GLU A 17 -6.29 18.00 0.06
N LEU A 18 -5.11 17.71 0.63
CA LEU A 18 -4.99 16.85 1.80
C LEU A 18 -5.77 17.41 3.00
N GLU A 19 -5.68 18.73 3.22
CA GLU A 19 -6.40 19.39 4.31
C GLU A 19 -7.92 19.30 4.11
N ARG A 20 -8.41 19.47 2.88
CA ARG A 20 -9.83 19.27 2.56
C ARG A 20 -10.30 17.86 2.91
N PHE A 21 -9.50 16.83 2.59
CA PHE A 21 -9.85 15.45 2.95
C PHE A 21 -9.81 15.20 4.45
N ARG A 22 -8.87 15.84 5.17
CA ARG A 22 -8.81 15.81 6.64
C ARG A 22 -10.08 16.39 7.23
N ASP A 23 -10.49 17.58 6.78
CA ASP A 23 -11.70 18.27 7.26
C ASP A 23 -12.97 17.41 7.09
N ASP A 24 -13.12 16.77 5.92
CA ASP A 24 -14.27 15.92 5.64
C ASP A 24 -14.28 14.67 6.54
N TYR A 25 -13.12 14.04 6.75
CA TYR A 25 -12.96 12.91 7.65
C TYR A 25 -13.26 13.28 9.11
N GLU A 26 -12.66 14.37 9.62
CA GLU A 26 -12.85 14.83 10.99
C GLU A 26 -14.28 15.28 11.28
N ARG A 27 -14.96 15.89 10.29
CA ARG A 27 -16.38 16.22 10.40
C ARG A 27 -17.21 14.96 10.60
N GLY A 28 -16.91 13.91 9.83
CA GLY A 28 -17.55 12.60 9.98
C GLY A 28 -17.39 12.02 11.38
N ILE A 29 -16.18 12.11 11.95
CA ILE A 29 -15.90 11.69 13.33
C ILE A 29 -16.75 12.47 14.33
N LYS A 30 -16.85 13.80 14.19
CA LYS A 30 -17.66 14.65 15.07
C LYS A 30 -19.16 14.34 14.99
N THR A 31 -19.65 13.89 13.83
CA THR A 31 -21.06 13.53 13.62
C THR A 31 -21.39 12.06 13.92
N GLY A 32 -20.41 11.25 14.33
CA GLY A 32 -20.59 9.86 14.74
C GLY A 32 -19.57 8.93 14.08
N ALA A 33 -19.63 8.80 12.75
CA ALA A 33 -18.66 8.03 11.99
C ALA A 33 -18.42 8.65 10.60
N PRO A 34 -17.17 8.70 10.11
CA PRO A 34 -16.87 9.11 8.75
C PRO A 34 -17.43 8.11 7.75
N THR A 35 -17.78 8.60 6.57
CA THR A 35 -18.19 7.74 5.46
C THR A 35 -16.98 6.99 4.91
N VAL A 36 -17.23 5.81 4.31
CA VAL A 36 -16.21 5.01 3.62
C VAL A 36 -15.43 5.84 2.60
N ALA A 37 -16.13 6.68 1.83
CA ALA A 37 -15.53 7.56 0.84
C ALA A 37 -14.61 8.61 1.48
N ALA A 38 -15.05 9.28 2.56
CA ALA A 38 -14.24 10.27 3.25
C ALA A 38 -12.99 9.65 3.87
N THR A 39 -13.13 8.49 4.52
CA THR A 39 -11.99 7.74 5.08
C THR A 39 -11.02 7.30 3.99
N PHE A 40 -11.53 6.79 2.86
CA PHE A 40 -10.69 6.37 1.74
C PHE A 40 -9.94 7.55 1.10
N CYS A 41 -10.61 8.66 0.81
CA CYS A 41 -9.98 9.85 0.23
C CYS A 41 -8.86 10.40 1.14
N TYR A 42 -9.13 10.49 2.44
CA TYR A 42 -8.13 10.92 3.42
C TYR A 42 -6.95 9.94 3.49
N ALA A 43 -7.21 8.63 3.58
CA ALA A 43 -6.16 7.62 3.61
C ALA A 43 -5.29 7.63 2.33
N HIS A 44 -5.92 7.74 1.16
CA HIS A 44 -5.24 7.86 -0.13
C HIS A 44 -4.36 9.12 -0.20
N GLY A 45 -4.84 10.25 0.35
CA GLY A 45 -4.05 11.47 0.48
C GLY A 45 -2.85 11.31 1.40
N LEU A 46 -3.03 10.69 2.57
CA LEU A 46 -1.95 10.43 3.53
C LEU A 46 -0.82 9.59 2.92
N ILE A 47 -1.15 8.59 2.10
CA ILE A 47 -0.16 7.74 1.39
C ILE A 47 0.71 8.56 0.43
N LYS A 48 0.17 9.67 -0.10
CA LYS A 48 0.87 10.60 -0.98
C LYS A 48 1.60 11.74 -0.24
N SER A 49 1.40 11.85 1.07
CA SER A 49 1.99 12.89 1.93
C SER A 49 3.36 12.46 2.50
N THR A 50 3.60 12.60 3.80
CA THR A 50 4.89 12.28 4.44
C THR A 50 5.01 10.80 4.80
N LYS A 51 6.23 10.32 5.10
CA LYS A 51 6.42 8.94 5.58
C LYS A 51 5.66 8.65 6.88
N GLN A 52 5.48 9.66 7.73
CA GLN A 52 4.71 9.52 8.97
C GLN A 52 3.24 9.29 8.65
N ASP A 53 2.69 10.10 7.74
CA ASP A 53 1.29 10.03 7.30
C ASP A 53 0.95 8.71 6.63
N VAL A 54 1.87 8.13 5.85
CA VAL A 54 1.67 6.84 5.17
C VAL A 54 1.24 5.74 6.16
N ASN A 55 1.78 5.71 7.38
CA ASN A 55 1.38 4.73 8.39
C ASN A 55 -0.06 4.90 8.86
N GLU A 56 -0.54 6.14 8.97
CA GLU A 56 -1.94 6.43 9.28
C GLU A 56 -2.84 6.01 8.12
N GLY A 57 -2.46 6.34 6.89
CA GLY A 57 -3.17 5.90 5.69
C GLY A 57 -3.31 4.37 5.59
N ILE A 58 -2.23 3.62 5.89
CA ILE A 58 -2.27 2.15 5.95
C ILE A 58 -3.31 1.67 6.97
N ARG A 59 -3.30 2.22 8.19
CA ARG A 59 -4.24 1.82 9.24
C ARG A 59 -5.69 2.07 8.83
N LEU A 60 -5.98 3.21 8.23
CA LEU A 60 -7.32 3.54 7.75
C LEU A 60 -7.79 2.59 6.64
N LEU A 61 -6.92 2.25 5.68
CA LEU A 61 -7.25 1.28 4.63
C LEU A 61 -7.43 -0.14 5.17
N GLU A 62 -6.60 -0.58 6.12
CA GLU A 62 -6.77 -1.89 6.79
C GLU A 62 -8.08 -1.95 7.60
N ASP A 63 -8.48 -0.83 8.21
CA ASP A 63 -9.78 -0.72 8.88
C ASP A 63 -10.96 -0.82 7.92
N LEU A 64 -10.90 -0.13 6.78
CA LEU A 64 -11.92 -0.24 5.73
C LEU A 64 -12.00 -1.67 5.18
N LEU A 65 -10.84 -2.29 4.90
CA LEU A 65 -10.77 -3.66 4.39
C LEU A 65 -11.43 -4.69 5.34
N ARG A 66 -11.34 -4.47 6.65
CA ARG A 66 -11.94 -5.34 7.68
C ARG A 66 -13.44 -5.10 7.88
N LYS A 67 -13.90 -3.86 7.78
CA LYS A 67 -15.27 -3.45 8.15
C LYS A 67 -16.25 -3.54 6.98
N GLU A 68 -15.79 -3.35 5.74
CA GLU A 68 -16.67 -3.30 4.57
C GLU A 68 -17.09 -4.71 4.11
N PRO A 69 -18.40 -5.01 3.98
CA PRO A 69 -18.87 -6.32 3.54
C PRO A 69 -18.70 -6.54 2.02
N ASP A 70 -18.72 -5.48 1.21
CA ASP A 70 -18.67 -5.59 -0.26
C ASP A 70 -17.25 -5.87 -0.80
N GLU A 71 -17.16 -6.68 -1.85
CA GLU A 71 -15.89 -7.07 -2.48
C GLU A 71 -15.28 -5.98 -3.39
N MET A 72 -16.13 -5.11 -3.95
CA MET A 72 -15.74 -4.11 -4.95
C MET A 72 -14.76 -3.04 -4.41
N PRO A 73 -14.93 -2.48 -3.18
CA PRO A 73 -13.99 -1.52 -2.62
C PRO A 73 -12.68 -2.14 -2.12
N LYS A 74 -12.70 -3.44 -1.78
CA LYS A 74 -11.53 -4.14 -1.18
C LYS A 74 -10.36 -4.22 -2.13
N ARG A 75 -10.62 -4.35 -3.44
CA ARG A 75 -9.59 -4.41 -4.48
C ARG A 75 -8.77 -3.12 -4.51
N ASP A 76 -9.45 -1.98 -4.47
CA ASP A 76 -8.80 -0.67 -4.42
C ASP A 76 -7.99 -0.51 -3.14
N TYR A 77 -8.54 -0.93 -1.99
CA TYR A 77 -7.80 -0.87 -0.71
C TYR A 77 -6.52 -1.70 -0.75
N VAL A 78 -6.59 -2.93 -1.27
CA VAL A 78 -5.43 -3.81 -1.42
C VAL A 78 -4.39 -3.21 -2.37
N TYR A 79 -4.83 -2.61 -3.48
CA TYR A 79 -3.93 -1.94 -4.42
C TYR A 79 -3.20 -0.74 -3.76
N TYR A 80 -3.92 0.12 -3.03
CA TYR A 80 -3.31 1.25 -2.34
C TYR A 80 -2.47 0.84 -1.11
N LEU A 81 -2.80 -0.27 -0.44
CA LEU A 81 -1.96 -0.87 0.58
C LEU A 81 -0.62 -1.35 0.00
N ALA A 82 -0.61 -1.92 -1.21
CA ALA A 82 0.63 -2.26 -1.89
C ALA A 82 1.49 -1.02 -2.16
N ILE A 83 0.88 0.06 -2.69
CA ILE A 83 1.58 1.34 -2.92
C ILE A 83 2.15 1.90 -1.62
N ALA A 84 1.36 1.93 -0.55
CA ALA A 84 1.76 2.48 0.73
C ALA A 84 2.97 1.74 1.34
N ASN A 85 2.94 0.41 1.34
CA ASN A 85 4.04 -0.41 1.84
C ASN A 85 5.30 -0.27 0.97
N ALA A 86 5.15 -0.21 -0.36
CA ALA A 86 6.27 0.04 -1.27
C ALA A 86 6.93 1.41 -1.03
N ARG A 87 6.15 2.45 -0.71
CA ARG A 87 6.66 3.79 -0.34
C ARG A 87 7.46 3.77 0.96
N LEU A 88 7.12 2.89 1.90
CA LEU A 88 7.88 2.65 3.13
C LEU A 88 9.08 1.72 2.92
N LYS A 89 9.29 1.21 1.69
CA LYS A 89 10.28 0.17 1.34
C LYS A 89 10.02 -1.18 2.01
N ASP A 90 8.80 -1.42 2.51
CA ASP A 90 8.33 -2.75 2.91
C ASP A 90 7.85 -3.48 1.65
N TYR A 91 8.81 -3.89 0.83
CA TYR A 91 8.54 -4.49 -0.47
C TYR A 91 7.89 -5.87 -0.35
N ASP A 92 8.24 -6.65 0.68
CA ASP A 92 7.66 -7.97 0.91
C ASP A 92 6.15 -7.88 1.16
N ARG A 93 5.72 -6.94 2.02
CA ARG A 93 4.30 -6.72 2.27
C ARG A 93 3.57 -6.14 1.07
N ALA A 94 4.23 -5.26 0.32
CA ALA A 94 3.66 -4.70 -0.91
C ALA A 94 3.40 -5.78 -1.97
N LEU A 95 4.36 -6.68 -2.19
CA LEU A 95 4.21 -7.79 -3.13
C LEU A 95 3.14 -8.79 -2.69
N ALA A 96 3.03 -9.08 -1.38
CA ALA A 96 1.98 -9.94 -0.85
C ALA A 96 0.57 -9.42 -1.14
N TYR A 97 0.34 -8.10 -0.99
CA TYR A 97 -0.94 -7.48 -1.36
C TYR A 97 -1.23 -7.61 -2.86
N LEU A 98 -0.22 -7.44 -3.72
CA LEU A 98 -0.39 -7.59 -5.18
C LEU A 98 -0.65 -9.03 -5.59
N ASP A 99 -0.04 -10.01 -4.93
CA ASP A 99 -0.29 -11.42 -5.19
C ASP A 99 -1.74 -11.80 -4.86
N VAL A 100 -2.27 -11.32 -3.74
CA VAL A 100 -3.68 -11.50 -3.37
C VAL A 100 -4.60 -10.85 -4.42
N LEU A 101 -4.30 -9.62 -4.83
CA LEU A 101 -5.10 -8.91 -5.84
C LEU A 101 -5.09 -9.65 -7.18
N LEU A 102 -3.93 -10.11 -7.64
CA LEU A 102 -3.76 -10.82 -8.92
C LEU A 102 -4.34 -12.24 -8.89
N ALA A 103 -4.43 -12.88 -7.73
CA ALA A 103 -5.13 -14.15 -7.58
C ALA A 103 -6.63 -14.02 -7.85
N VAL A 104 -7.22 -12.85 -7.55
CA VAL A 104 -8.63 -12.55 -7.81
C VAL A 104 -8.82 -11.95 -9.21
N GLU A 105 -7.95 -11.02 -9.62
CA GLU A 105 -7.99 -10.32 -10.90
C GLU A 105 -6.77 -10.61 -11.77
N THR A 106 -6.72 -11.82 -12.32
CA THR A 106 -5.59 -12.32 -13.12
C THR A 106 -5.20 -11.45 -14.32
N HIS A 107 -6.14 -10.65 -14.84
CA HIS A 107 -5.93 -9.78 -15.99
C HIS A 107 -5.67 -8.32 -15.61
N ASN A 108 -5.59 -7.98 -14.32
CA ASN A 108 -5.32 -6.61 -13.88
C ASN A 108 -3.91 -6.17 -14.32
N ARG A 109 -3.87 -5.32 -15.34
CA ARG A 109 -2.62 -4.83 -15.93
C ARG A 109 -1.88 -3.90 -14.99
N GLN A 110 -2.60 -3.03 -14.28
CA GLN A 110 -2.01 -2.05 -13.35
C GLN A 110 -1.31 -2.75 -12.18
N ALA A 111 -1.94 -3.77 -11.59
CA ALA A 111 -1.35 -4.55 -10.52
C ALA A 111 -0.09 -5.33 -10.96
N ARG A 112 -0.08 -5.87 -12.19
CA ARG A 112 1.12 -6.53 -12.76
C ARG A 112 2.26 -5.55 -12.99
N GLU A 113 1.98 -4.40 -13.62
CA GLU A 113 2.99 -3.37 -13.85
C GLU A 113 3.57 -2.84 -12.52
N LEU A 114 2.72 -2.61 -11.52
CA LEU A 114 3.16 -2.19 -10.19
C LEU A 114 4.03 -3.24 -9.51
N LYS A 115 3.66 -4.53 -9.63
CA LYS A 115 4.45 -5.64 -9.12
C LYS A 115 5.87 -5.64 -9.72
N GLU A 116 5.98 -5.54 -11.04
CA GLU A 116 7.28 -5.49 -11.72
C GLU A 116 8.13 -4.28 -11.27
N ILE A 117 7.51 -3.11 -11.07
CA ILE A 117 8.20 -1.90 -10.60
C ILE A 117 8.73 -2.11 -9.19
N ILE A 118 7.94 -2.70 -8.29
CA ILE A 118 8.34 -2.98 -6.91
C ILE A 118 9.46 -4.02 -6.88
N GLU A 119 9.36 -5.11 -7.65
CA GLU A 119 10.42 -6.12 -7.75
C GLU A 119 11.74 -5.51 -8.25
N LYS A 120 11.68 -4.63 -9.26
CA LYS A 120 12.86 -3.89 -9.74
C LYS A 120 13.44 -2.98 -8.66
N LYS A 121 12.60 -2.24 -7.91
CA LYS A 121 13.07 -1.37 -6.80
C LYS A 121 13.67 -2.19 -5.65
N MET A 122 13.08 -3.33 -5.30
CA MET A 122 13.60 -4.27 -4.29
C MET A 122 14.97 -4.82 -4.70
N LYS A 123 15.10 -5.31 -5.93
CA LYS A 123 16.38 -5.84 -6.46
C LYS A 123 17.48 -4.79 -6.44
N ARG A 124 17.22 -3.57 -6.91
CA ARG A 124 18.17 -2.46 -6.87
C ARG A 124 18.57 -2.10 -5.44
N ALA A 125 17.63 -2.12 -4.49
CA ALA A 125 17.92 -1.85 -3.08
C ALA A 125 18.83 -2.94 -2.47
N LEU A 126 18.60 -4.21 -2.81
CA LEU A 126 19.44 -5.33 -2.38
C LEU A 126 20.85 -5.25 -3.01
N GLU A 127 20.94 -4.95 -4.31
CA GLU A 127 22.21 -4.75 -5.00
C GLU A 127 23.00 -3.57 -4.40
N GLY A 128 22.33 -2.46 -4.06
CA GLY A 128 22.94 -1.33 -3.37
C GLY A 128 23.44 -1.67 -1.97
N LEU A 129 22.70 -2.52 -1.24
CA LEU A 129 23.13 -3.04 0.06
C LEU A 129 24.34 -3.98 -0.09
N LEU A 130 24.35 -4.86 -1.09
CA LEU A 130 25.47 -5.75 -1.37
C LEU A 130 26.72 -4.98 -1.83
N GLY A 131 26.55 -3.92 -2.63
CA GLY A 131 27.62 -3.00 -3.01
C GLY A 131 28.18 -2.19 -1.83
N ALA A 132 27.34 -1.86 -0.84
CA ALA A 132 27.76 -1.27 0.43
C ALA A 132 28.38 -2.31 1.40
N ALA A 133 28.03 -3.60 1.25
CA ALA A 133 28.52 -4.71 2.06
C ALA A 133 29.81 -5.36 1.53
N VAL A 134 30.41 -4.85 0.45
CA VAL A 134 31.79 -5.21 0.07
C VAL A 134 32.82 -4.74 1.12
N ILE A 135 32.37 -4.05 2.18
CA ILE A 135 33.15 -3.80 3.39
C ILE A 135 32.49 -4.53 4.59
N GLY A 136 32.83 -5.81 4.78
CA GLY A 136 32.59 -6.58 6.02
C GLY A 136 31.33 -7.46 6.03
N GLY A 137 31.53 -8.79 5.99
CA GLY A 137 30.48 -9.79 5.73
C GLY A 137 29.45 -10.07 6.84
N GLY A 138 28.32 -10.68 6.42
CA GLY A 138 27.30 -11.34 7.27
C GLY A 138 25.85 -11.08 6.83
N ALA A 139 25.09 -12.14 6.51
CA ALA A 139 23.71 -12.15 5.98
C ALA A 139 22.61 -12.20 7.07
N VAL A 140 21.35 -11.74 6.84
CA VAL A 140 20.12 -12.27 7.51
C VAL A 140 18.83 -12.12 6.67
N LEU A 141 18.03 -13.19 6.69
CA LEU A 141 16.69 -13.48 6.13
C LEU A 141 15.50 -12.79 6.84
N VAL A 142 14.42 -12.45 6.11
CA VAL A 142 13.06 -12.35 6.70
C VAL A 142 12.00 -12.85 5.70
N GLY A 143 11.45 -14.05 5.93
CA GLY A 143 10.39 -14.65 5.10
C GLY A 143 9.27 -15.34 5.90
N GLY A 144 9.15 -15.03 7.20
CA GLY A 144 8.36 -15.84 8.15
C GLY A 144 6.89 -15.46 8.35
N LEU A 145 6.43 -14.28 7.89
CA LEU A 145 5.13 -13.75 8.36
C LEU A 145 3.92 -14.02 7.45
N LEU A 146 4.10 -14.48 6.20
CA LEU A 146 2.98 -14.61 5.25
C LEU A 146 2.26 -15.97 5.28
N ALA A 147 2.86 -17.01 5.85
CA ALA A 147 2.25 -18.36 5.88
C ALA A 147 0.99 -18.44 6.75
N ALA A 148 0.86 -17.59 7.77
CA ALA A 148 -0.27 -17.64 8.71
C ALA A 148 -1.59 -17.11 8.12
N VAL A 149 -1.52 -16.15 7.18
CA VAL A 149 -2.72 -15.55 6.58
C VAL A 149 -3.33 -16.47 5.52
N PHE A 150 -2.49 -17.18 4.75
CA PHE A 150 -2.97 -18.12 3.72
C PHE A 150 -3.52 -19.44 4.29
N ALA A 151 -3.02 -19.89 5.45
CA ALA A 151 -3.51 -21.11 6.10
C ALA A 151 -4.91 -20.95 6.73
N ALA A 152 -5.30 -19.71 7.09
CA ALA A 152 -6.60 -19.41 7.68
C ALA A 152 -7.73 -19.28 6.64
N ALA A 153 -7.41 -19.00 5.37
CA ALA A 153 -8.39 -18.85 4.30
C ALA A 153 -8.78 -20.17 3.61
N ARG A 154 -8.27 -21.32 4.09
CA ARG A 154 -8.51 -22.65 3.49
C ARG A 154 -9.10 -23.67 4.46
N ARG A 155 -9.82 -23.21 5.50
CA ARG A 155 -10.64 -24.05 6.37
C ARG A 155 -12.11 -23.72 6.23
#